data_AF-A0AAV6BLK9-F1
#
_entry.id   AF-A0AAV6BLK9-F1
#
_cell.length_a   1.000
_cell.length_b   1.000
_cell.length_c   1.000
_cell.angle_alpha   90.00
_cell.angle_beta   90.00
_cell.angle_gamma   90.00
#
_symmetry.space_group_name_H-M   'P 1'
#
loop_
_entity.id
_entity.type
_entity.pdbx_description
1 polymer ?
#
loop_
_entity_poly.entity_id
_entity_poly.type
_entity_poly.pdbx_seq_one_letter_code
_entity_poly.pdbx_strand_id
1 'polypeptide(L)'
;MRTLGVTLAVALLAFWTGSAWPFNCPVVIKQADDLIKKAEATKPNAETRPLIDEAKKLVGEARAHHEGAKTKKDHGDAVRKAKTAAAYAEEAIVLATP
;
A
#
# COMPACT_ATOMS: atom_id res chain seq x y z
N MET A 1 40.95 -4.36 13.70
CA MET A 1 40.60 -4.04 12.29
C MET A 1 39.34 -4.77 11.80
N ARG A 2 39.17 -6.07 12.07
CA ARG A 2 37.96 -6.84 11.69
C ARG A 2 36.64 -6.27 12.23
N THR A 3 36.60 -5.90 13.51
CA THR A 3 35.39 -5.34 14.15
C THR A 3 35.06 -3.93 13.66
N LEU A 4 36.07 -3.09 13.42
CA LEU A 4 35.90 -1.75 12.81
C LEU A 4 35.35 -1.82 11.39
N GLY A 5 35.78 -2.79 10.57
CA GLY A 5 35.23 -2.98 9.23
C GLY A 5 33.76 -3.41 9.24
N VAL A 6 33.39 -4.27 10.19
CA VAL A 6 32.00 -4.73 10.36
C VAL A 6 31.09 -3.61 10.89
N THR A 7 31.54 -2.81 11.86
CA THR A 7 30.74 -1.69 12.37
C THR A 7 30.57 -0.58 11.34
N LEU A 8 31.58 -0.28 10.53
CA LEU A 8 31.47 0.69 9.44
C LEU A 8 30.51 0.20 8.34
N ALA A 9 30.55 -1.10 8.01
CA ALA A 9 29.65 -1.71 7.03
C ALA A 9 28.18 -1.72 7.51
N VAL A 10 27.94 -2.01 8.79
CA VAL A 10 26.59 -1.95 9.39
C VAL A 10 26.07 -0.52 9.46
N ALA A 11 26.94 0.45 9.78
CA ALA A 11 26.58 1.88 9.77
C ALA A 11 26.25 2.40 8.36
N LEU A 12 26.99 1.96 7.34
CA LEU A 12 26.72 2.28 5.93
C LEU A 12 25.41 1.65 5.43
N LEU A 13 25.10 0.42 5.83
CA LEU A 13 23.83 -0.25 5.51
C LEU A 13 22.63 0.43 6.20
N ALA A 14 22.80 0.88 7.44
CA ALA A 14 21.77 1.63 8.17
C ALA A 14 21.50 3.02 7.55
N PHE A 15 22.49 3.62 6.89
CA PHE A 15 22.33 4.89 6.17
C PHE A 15 21.52 4.76 4.88
N TRP A 16 21.39 3.55 4.32
CA TRP A 16 20.67 3.29 3.07
C TRP A 16 19.16 3.04 3.25
N THR A 17 18.69 2.82 4.48
CA THR A 17 17.26 2.60 4.75
C THR A 17 16.50 3.90 5.01
N GLY A 18 17.19 5.04 5.10
CA GLY A 18 16.65 6.29 5.65
C GLY A 18 15.86 7.20 4.70
N SER A 19 15.78 6.95 3.39
CA SER A 19 15.13 7.95 2.51
C SER A 19 14.51 7.42 1.20
N ALA A 20 13.85 6.26 1.24
CA ALA A 20 13.08 5.72 0.09
C ALA A 20 11.57 5.99 0.16
N TRP A 21 11.10 6.96 0.94
CA TRP A 21 9.66 7.15 1.20
C TRP A 21 8.82 7.89 0.12
N PRO A 22 9.35 8.77 -0.76
CA PRO A 22 8.49 9.49 -1.71
C PRO A 22 8.11 8.67 -2.95
N PHE A 23 8.78 7.53 -3.23
CA PHE A 23 8.52 6.73 -4.43
C PHE A 23 7.42 5.68 -4.29
N ASN A 24 6.88 5.45 -3.09
CA ASN A 24 5.95 4.35 -2.85
C ASN A 24 4.48 4.68 -3.12
N CYS A 25 4.04 5.94 -3.23
CA CYS A 25 2.61 6.23 -3.40
C CYS A 25 2.02 5.56 -4.64
N PRO A 26 2.60 5.71 -5.85
CA PRO A 26 2.06 5.07 -7.04
C PRO A 26 2.10 3.54 -6.96
N VAL A 27 3.17 2.98 -6.37
CA VAL A 27 3.33 1.54 -6.20
C VAL A 27 2.27 0.97 -5.26
N VAL A 28 2.05 1.59 -4.11
CA VAL A 28 1.07 1.13 -3.11
C VAL A 28 -0.36 1.31 -3.60
N ILE A 29 -0.66 2.40 -4.32
CA ILE A 29 -1.95 2.58 -5.00
C ILE A 29 -2.17 1.47 -6.02
N LYS A 30 -1.16 1.18 -6.85
CA LYS A 30 -1.23 0.10 -7.84
C LYS A 30 -1.41 -1.28 -7.18
N GLN A 31 -0.70 -1.56 -6.09
CA GLN A 31 -0.87 -2.81 -5.34
C GLN A 31 -2.30 -2.96 -4.82
N ALA A 32 -2.90 -1.88 -4.32
CA ALA A 32 -4.30 -1.88 -3.91
C ALA A 32 -5.24 -2.13 -5.10
N ASP A 33 -5.02 -1.50 -6.26
CA ASP A 33 -5.80 -1.78 -7.48
C ASP A 33 -5.72 -3.24 -7.91
N ASP A 34 -4.52 -3.81 -7.90
CA ASP A 34 -4.28 -5.17 -8.36
C ASP A 34 -4.94 -6.19 -7.41
N LEU A 35 -4.96 -5.89 -6.09
CA LEU A 35 -5.73 -6.66 -5.11
C LEU A 35 -7.24 -6.52 -5.30
N ILE A 36 -7.74 -5.32 -5.57
CA ILE A 36 -9.18 -5.10 -5.87
C ILE A 36 -9.60 -5.93 -7.09
N LYS A 37 -8.82 -5.89 -8.18
CA LYS A 37 -9.11 -6.70 -9.37
C LYS A 37 -9.10 -8.19 -9.07
N LYS A 38 -8.17 -8.63 -8.21
CA LYS A 38 -8.13 -10.02 -7.75
C LYS A 38 -9.38 -10.37 -6.94
N ALA A 39 -9.84 -9.49 -6.05
CA ALA A 39 -11.07 -9.65 -5.29
C ALA A 39 -12.32 -9.68 -6.19
N GLU A 40 -12.38 -8.83 -7.23
CA GLU A 40 -13.46 -8.86 -8.22
C GLU A 40 -13.49 -10.18 -9.00
N ALA A 41 -12.33 -10.83 -9.19
CA ALA A 41 -12.23 -12.12 -9.87
C ALA A 41 -12.63 -13.34 -9.01
N THR A 42 -12.81 -13.20 -7.69
CA THR A 42 -13.17 -14.33 -6.80
C THR A 42 -14.67 -14.68 -6.80
N LYS A 43 -15.47 -14.09 -7.70
CA LYS A 43 -16.95 -14.15 -7.71
C LYS A 43 -17.56 -13.57 -6.42
N PRO A 44 -17.56 -12.23 -6.27
CA PRO A 44 -18.04 -11.55 -5.07
C PRO A 44 -19.48 -11.94 -4.69
N ASN A 45 -19.74 -12.07 -3.40
CA ASN A 45 -21.04 -12.39 -2.82
C ASN A 45 -21.56 -11.21 -1.98
N ALA A 46 -22.67 -11.40 -1.27
CA ALA A 46 -23.28 -10.33 -0.47
C ALA A 46 -22.37 -9.82 0.66
N GLU A 47 -21.46 -10.65 1.18
CA GLU A 47 -20.56 -10.30 2.28
C GLU A 47 -19.29 -9.61 1.78
N THR A 48 -18.76 -10.04 0.63
CA THR A 48 -17.49 -9.52 0.09
C THR A 48 -17.65 -8.27 -0.77
N ARG A 49 -18.83 -8.06 -1.36
CA ARG A 49 -19.08 -6.92 -2.26
C ARG A 49 -18.96 -5.55 -1.56
N PRO A 50 -19.49 -5.34 -0.33
CA PRO A 50 -19.28 -4.09 0.40
C PRO A 50 -17.79 -3.79 0.67
N LEU A 51 -16.98 -4.82 0.92
CA LEU A 51 -15.53 -4.66 1.14
C LEU A 51 -14.82 -4.22 -0.14
N ILE A 52 -15.19 -4.81 -1.29
CA ILE A 52 -14.65 -4.42 -2.60
C ILE A 52 -15.06 -3.00 -2.96
N ASP A 53 -16.31 -2.61 -2.69
CA ASP A 53 -16.80 -1.25 -2.96
C ASP A 53 -16.06 -0.20 -2.11
N GLU A 54 -15.85 -0.47 -0.81
CA GLU A 54 -15.08 0.42 0.06
C GLU A 54 -13.60 0.47 -0.36
N ALA A 55 -13.00 -0.66 -0.77
CA ALA A 55 -11.64 -0.68 -1.31
C ALA A 55 -11.52 0.22 -2.56
N LYS A 56 -12.47 0.14 -3.49
CA LYS A 56 -12.48 0.98 -4.71
C LYS A 56 -12.61 2.46 -4.40
N LYS A 57 -13.48 2.81 -3.46
CA LYS A 57 -13.63 4.19 -2.98
C LYS A 57 -12.32 4.71 -2.41
N LEU A 58 -11.69 3.96 -1.50
CA LEU A 58 -10.44 4.38 -0.86
C LEU A 58 -9.27 4.47 -1.84
N VAL A 59 -9.20 3.63 -2.87
CA VAL A 59 -8.21 3.78 -3.95
C VAL A 59 -8.46 5.04 -4.79
N GLY A 60 -9.73 5.36 -5.09
CA GLY A 60 -10.10 6.60 -5.75
C GLY A 60 -9.64 7.83 -4.95
N GLU A 61 -9.92 7.83 -3.64
CA GLU A 61 -9.44 8.88 -2.73
C GLU A 61 -7.91 8.92 -2.64
N ALA A 62 -7.24 7.77 -2.58
CA ALA A 62 -5.77 7.71 -2.54
C ALA A 62 -5.13 8.33 -3.79
N ARG A 63 -5.71 8.09 -4.97
CA ARG A 63 -5.28 8.72 -6.23
C ARG A 63 -5.46 10.23 -6.20
N ALA A 64 -6.64 10.70 -5.83
CA ALA A 64 -6.91 12.14 -5.72
C ALA A 64 -5.98 12.83 -4.72
N HIS A 65 -5.73 12.20 -3.57
CA HIS A 65 -4.77 12.71 -2.59
C HIS A 65 -3.33 12.72 -3.11
N HIS A 66 -2.91 11.72 -3.88
CA HIS A 66 -1.59 11.68 -4.50
C HIS A 66 -1.41 12.78 -5.55
N GLU A 67 -2.41 12.99 -6.41
CA GLU A 67 -2.40 14.03 -7.46
C GLU A 67 -2.36 15.44 -6.86
N GLY A 68 -3.06 15.66 -5.74
CA GLY A 68 -3.08 16.95 -5.04
C GLY A 68 -1.97 17.17 -4.00
N ALA A 69 -1.09 16.19 -3.79
CA ALA A 69 -0.10 16.23 -2.71
C ALA A 69 1.01 17.26 -2.96
N LYS A 70 1.32 18.07 -1.95
CA LYS A 70 2.40 19.07 -1.98
C LYS A 70 3.50 18.78 -0.98
N THR A 71 3.19 17.97 0.03
CA THR A 71 4.08 17.65 1.13
C THR A 71 4.21 16.14 1.32
N LYS A 72 5.26 15.73 2.04
CA LYS A 72 5.43 14.32 2.44
C LYS A 72 4.25 13.79 3.26
N LYS A 73 3.59 14.65 4.04
CA LYS A 73 2.42 14.28 4.83
C LYS A 73 1.26 13.91 3.91
N ASP A 74 0.98 14.71 2.88
CA ASP A 74 -0.11 14.47 1.94
C ASP A 74 0.07 13.15 1.19
N HIS A 75 1.31 12.86 0.78
CA HIS A 75 1.68 11.56 0.22
C HIS A 75 1.50 10.41 1.22
N GLY A 76 1.81 10.63 2.50
CA GLY A 76 1.54 9.68 3.57
C GLY A 76 0.04 9.37 3.73
N ASP A 77 -0.83 10.35 3.56
CA ASP A 77 -2.28 10.16 3.63
C ASP A 77 -2.81 9.37 2.43
N ALA A 78 -2.29 9.61 1.22
CA ALA A 78 -2.58 8.79 0.05
C ALA A 78 -2.15 7.32 0.28
N VAL A 79 -0.95 7.10 0.82
CA VAL A 79 -0.43 5.75 1.12
C VAL A 79 -1.28 5.04 2.17
N ARG A 80 -1.69 5.74 3.23
CA ARG A 80 -2.56 5.15 4.27
C ARG A 80 -3.88 4.68 3.66
N LYS A 81 -4.53 5.53 2.85
CA LYS A 81 -5.77 5.16 2.16
C LYS A 81 -5.59 3.95 1.24
N ALA A 82 -4.52 3.93 0.44
CA ALA A 82 -4.23 2.79 -0.43
C ALA A 82 -3.99 1.48 0.36
N LYS A 83 -3.29 1.54 1.50
CA LYS A 83 -3.11 0.37 2.37
C LYS A 83 -4.42 -0.11 2.99
N THR A 84 -5.28 0.80 3.43
CA THR A 84 -6.61 0.44 3.94
C THR A 84 -7.45 -0.22 2.85
N ALA A 85 -7.40 0.30 1.62
CA ALA A 85 -8.07 -0.32 0.48
C ALA A 85 -7.54 -1.73 0.18
N ALA A 86 -6.22 -1.91 0.21
CA ALA A 86 -5.61 -3.22 0.05
C ALA A 86 -6.11 -4.21 1.11
N ALA A 87 -6.21 -3.79 2.38
CA ALA A 87 -6.73 -4.63 3.46
C ALA A 87 -8.18 -5.07 3.23
N TYR A 88 -9.07 -4.17 2.81
CA TYR A 88 -10.45 -4.54 2.45
C TYR A 88 -10.51 -5.51 1.26
N ALA A 89 -9.68 -5.32 0.24
CA ALA A 89 -9.61 -6.22 -0.90
C ALA A 89 -9.05 -7.60 -0.51
N GLU A 90 -8.04 -7.65 0.36
CA GLU A 90 -7.51 -8.89 0.92
C GLU A 90 -8.55 -9.64 1.74
N GLU A 91 -9.29 -8.94 2.60
CA GLU A 91 -10.38 -9.52 3.38
C GLU A 91 -11.47 -10.10 2.46
N ALA A 92 -11.86 -9.37 1.41
CA ALA A 92 -12.79 -9.86 0.41
C ALA A 92 -12.29 -11.14 -0.29
N ILE A 93 -11.00 -11.24 -0.60
CA ILE A 93 -10.40 -12.45 -1.20
C ILE A 93 -10.45 -13.62 -0.22
N VAL A 94 -10.11 -13.38 1.05
CA VAL A 94 -10.13 -14.41 2.10
C VAL A 94 -11.54 -14.94 2.30
N LEU A 95 -12.53 -14.05 2.44
CA LEU A 95 -13.93 -14.43 2.66
C LEU A 95 -14.61 -15.04 1.43
N ALA A 96 -14.10 -14.78 0.22
CA ALA A 96 -14.61 -15.41 -1.00
C ALA A 96 -14.06 -16.83 -1.21
N THR A 97 -12.99 -17.21 -0.50
CA THR A 97 -12.41 -18.54 -0.58
C THR A 97 -13.12 -19.45 0.44
N PRO A 98 -13.68 -20.59 0.01
CA PRO A 98 -14.39 -21.53 0.90
C PRO A 98 -13.47 -22.24 1.89
#